data_AF-A0A7Z0BVB9-F1
#
_entry.id   AF-A0A7Z0BVB9-F1
#
_cell.length_a   1.000
_cell.length_b   1.000
_cell.length_c   1.000
_cell.angle_alpha   90.00
_cell.angle_beta   90.00
_cell.angle_gamma   90.00
#
_symmetry.space_group_name_H-M   'P 1'
#
loop_
_entity.id
_entity.type
_entity.pdbx_description
1 polymer ?
#
loop_
_entity_poly.entity_id
_entity_poly.type
_entity_poly.pdbx_seq_one_letter_code
_entity_poly.pdbx_strand_id
1 'polypeptide(L)'
;MVSQSQAAYIMALIKERHSDVKDRLEKLLLAIVGTDQNTIDLANSNLLQSLHALKDVIAREHHPTWLTDFLKKCQLYKSSHSKGSGIWLAHLKCIIDNYHDLVHENWGFPDTEDSIFDADKIIEQAARDYKIDALYDKIICCLSALVNSGEIDSFKAIGDLNNIISTLKQSKDQTFLSKVLTWTFTKSLVSNILKEYAKSNNIIGPLIKGYEATASDLDNSIVNVRENIRQRIIEEVKEQMQTDAIQDARVDEIGLLEYKG
;
A
#
# COMPACT_ATOMS: atom_id res chain seq x y z
N MET A 1 32.11 18.46 -15.03
CA MET A 1 30.76 19.04 -15.20
C MET A 1 29.89 17.98 -15.86
N VAL A 2 28.98 17.36 -15.11
CA VAL A 2 27.91 16.51 -15.66
C VAL A 2 26.96 17.46 -16.39
N SER A 3 26.66 17.23 -17.66
CA SER A 3 25.70 18.08 -18.38
C SER A 3 24.32 17.94 -17.72
N GLN A 4 23.50 19.00 -17.72
CA GLN A 4 22.12 18.93 -17.19
C GLN A 4 21.33 17.75 -17.78
N SER A 5 21.62 17.36 -19.04
CA SER A 5 21.04 16.18 -19.68
C SER A 5 21.42 14.84 -19.06
N GLN A 6 22.65 14.68 -18.56
CA GLN A 6 23.11 13.46 -17.89
C GLN A 6 22.49 13.32 -16.50
N ALA A 7 22.35 14.43 -15.77
CA ALA A 7 21.68 14.43 -14.47
C ALA A 7 20.19 14.08 -14.60
N ALA A 8 19.50 14.67 -15.58
CA ALA A 8 18.11 14.35 -15.89
C ALA A 8 17.93 12.87 -16.27
N TYR A 9 18.85 12.31 -17.07
CA TYR A 9 18.83 10.90 -17.45
C TYR A 9 19.00 9.96 -16.24
N ILE A 10 19.95 10.24 -15.36
CA ILE A 10 20.17 9.44 -14.13
C ILE A 10 18.92 9.50 -13.24
N MET A 11 18.32 10.69 -13.07
CA MET A 11 17.10 10.83 -12.28
C MET A 11 15.91 10.08 -12.88
N ALA A 12 15.74 10.13 -14.21
CA ALA A 12 14.72 9.34 -14.89
C ALA A 12 14.93 7.84 -14.66
N LEU A 13 16.18 7.38 -14.75
CA LEU A 13 16.53 5.98 -14.48
C LEU A 13 16.25 5.57 -13.03
N ILE A 14 16.59 6.42 -12.05
CA ILE A 14 16.27 6.16 -10.63
C ILE A 14 14.76 6.05 -10.43
N LYS A 15 13.98 6.99 -10.98
CA LYS A 15 12.51 6.96 -10.91
C LYS A 15 11.92 5.71 -11.56
N GLU A 16 12.44 5.30 -12.72
CA GLU A 16 12.03 4.06 -13.40
C GLU A 16 12.29 2.83 -12.50
N ARG A 17 13.50 2.71 -11.93
CA ARG A 17 13.86 1.60 -11.04
C ARG A 17 13.05 1.60 -9.76
N HIS A 18 12.77 2.78 -9.21
CA HIS A 18 11.91 2.92 -8.03
C HIS A 18 10.47 2.51 -8.31
N SER A 19 9.93 2.86 -9.48
CA SER A 19 8.61 2.41 -9.92
C SER A 19 8.54 0.89 -10.03
N ASP A 20 9.55 0.23 -10.64
CA ASP A 20 9.58 -1.25 -10.68
C ASP A 20 9.66 -1.86 -9.28
N VAL A 21 10.38 -1.25 -8.32
CA VAL A 21 10.36 -1.68 -6.92
C VAL A 21 8.95 -1.62 -6.33
N LYS A 22 8.21 -0.53 -6.53
CA LYS A 22 6.81 -0.39 -6.06
C LYS A 22 5.92 -1.49 -6.66
N ASP A 23 5.99 -1.69 -7.97
CA ASP A 23 5.21 -2.71 -8.67
C ASP A 23 5.50 -4.14 -8.16
N ARG A 24 6.78 -4.45 -7.89
CA ARG A 24 7.16 -5.77 -7.33
C ARG A 24 6.72 -5.92 -5.88
N LEU A 25 6.76 -4.85 -5.09
CA LEU A 25 6.29 -4.86 -3.72
C LEU A 25 4.79 -5.14 -3.64
N GLU A 26 3.98 -4.51 -4.50
CA GLU A 26 2.55 -4.79 -4.59
C GLU A 26 2.28 -6.26 -4.97
N LYS A 27 3.02 -6.79 -5.95
CA LYS A 27 2.91 -8.21 -6.35
C LYS A 27 3.29 -9.15 -5.20
N LEU A 28 4.30 -8.79 -4.41
CA LEU A 28 4.63 -9.54 -3.19
C LEU A 28 3.49 -9.49 -2.19
N LEU A 29 2.94 -8.32 -1.89
CA LEU A 29 1.81 -8.18 -0.96
C LEU A 29 0.59 -9.01 -1.41
N LEU A 30 0.27 -9.02 -2.70
CA LEU A 30 -0.78 -9.87 -3.26
C LEU A 30 -0.45 -11.37 -3.12
N ALA A 31 0.79 -11.77 -3.35
CA ALA A 31 1.24 -13.15 -3.18
C ALA A 31 1.11 -13.62 -1.71
N ILE A 32 1.45 -12.76 -0.75
CA ILE A 32 1.33 -13.02 0.69
C ILE A 32 -0.13 -13.32 1.05
N VAL A 33 -1.09 -12.58 0.47
CA VAL A 33 -2.52 -12.81 0.69
C VAL A 33 -2.99 -14.14 0.10
N GLY A 34 -2.42 -14.57 -1.03
CA GLY A 34 -2.76 -15.82 -1.70
C GLY A 34 -2.33 -17.11 -0.97
N THR A 35 -1.51 -17.00 0.07
CA THR A 35 -1.00 -18.12 0.91
C THR A 35 -0.21 -19.22 0.18
N ASP A 36 0.09 -19.06 -1.11
CA ASP A 36 0.95 -19.98 -1.85
C ASP A 36 2.44 -19.62 -1.67
N GLN A 37 3.18 -20.50 -1.01
CA GLN A 37 4.58 -20.28 -0.69
C GLN A 37 5.45 -20.08 -1.94
N ASN A 38 5.18 -20.81 -3.03
CA ASN A 38 5.95 -20.69 -4.26
C ASN A 38 5.76 -19.31 -4.91
N THR A 39 4.53 -18.81 -4.93
CA THR A 39 4.20 -17.47 -5.44
C THR A 39 4.85 -16.39 -4.57
N ILE A 40 4.87 -16.55 -3.24
CA ILE A 40 5.55 -15.63 -2.32
C ILE A 40 7.07 -15.61 -2.58
N ASP A 41 7.69 -16.77 -2.74
CA ASP A 41 9.14 -16.90 -2.97
C ASP A 41 9.56 -16.29 -4.32
N LEU A 42 8.75 -16.50 -5.36
CA LEU A 42 8.94 -15.89 -6.67
C LEU A 42 8.78 -14.37 -6.58
N ALA A 43 7.71 -13.88 -5.94
CA ALA A 43 7.47 -12.45 -5.81
C ALA A 43 8.57 -11.76 -4.98
N ASN A 44 9.03 -12.38 -3.88
CA ASN A 44 10.15 -11.88 -3.09
C ASN A 44 11.47 -11.89 -3.90
N SER A 45 11.70 -12.90 -4.72
CA SER A 45 12.89 -12.94 -5.57
C SER A 45 12.89 -11.83 -6.62
N ASN A 46 11.74 -11.53 -7.21
CA ASN A 46 11.58 -10.44 -8.16
C ASN A 46 11.76 -9.07 -7.49
N LEU A 47 11.19 -8.88 -6.28
CA LEU A 47 11.41 -7.67 -5.49
C LEU A 47 12.89 -7.50 -5.11
N LEU A 48 13.54 -8.56 -4.65
CA LEU A 48 14.97 -8.52 -4.31
C LEU A 48 15.81 -8.11 -5.52
N GLN A 49 15.47 -8.59 -6.71
CA GLN A 49 16.14 -8.20 -7.95
C GLN A 49 15.94 -6.71 -8.29
N SER A 50 14.71 -6.19 -8.19
CA SER A 50 14.44 -4.78 -8.47
C SER A 50 15.10 -3.84 -7.45
N LEU A 51 15.14 -4.24 -6.17
CA LEU A 51 15.87 -3.52 -5.12
C LEU A 51 17.38 -3.45 -5.42
N HIS A 52 17.99 -4.54 -5.91
CA HIS A 52 19.38 -4.51 -6.36
C HIS A 52 19.57 -3.57 -7.55
N ALA A 53 18.68 -3.61 -8.54
CA ALA A 53 18.75 -2.73 -9.70
C ALA A 53 18.62 -1.24 -9.32
N LEU A 54 17.75 -0.91 -8.37
CA LEU A 54 17.65 0.44 -7.81
C LEU A 54 18.93 0.83 -7.06
N LYS A 55 19.44 -0.05 -6.21
CA LYS A 55 20.68 0.18 -5.46
C LYS A 55 21.88 0.43 -6.37
N ASP A 56 21.96 -0.25 -7.50
CA ASP A 56 23.08 -0.15 -8.45
C ASP A 56 23.10 1.18 -9.23
N VAL A 57 21.96 1.88 -9.33
CA VAL A 57 21.87 3.18 -10.01
C VAL A 57 22.01 4.38 -9.06
N ILE A 58 22.05 4.15 -7.75
CA ILE A 58 22.22 5.19 -6.73
C ILE A 58 23.64 5.11 -6.16
N ALA A 59 24.29 6.26 -5.96
CA ALA A 59 25.58 6.31 -5.28
C ALA A 59 25.48 5.77 -3.85
N ARG A 60 26.50 5.04 -3.38
CA ARG A 60 26.45 4.34 -2.08
C ARG A 60 26.16 5.24 -0.89
N GLU A 61 26.64 6.48 -0.93
CA GLU A 61 26.43 7.50 0.11
C GLU A 61 24.99 8.04 0.16
N HIS A 62 24.20 7.78 -0.88
CA HIS A 62 22.81 8.19 -1.00
C HIS A 62 21.83 7.01 -0.91
N HIS A 63 22.28 5.84 -0.46
CA HIS A 63 21.38 4.72 -0.23
C HIS A 63 20.48 5.03 0.98
N PRO A 64 19.15 5.13 0.80
CA PRO A 64 18.27 5.35 1.93
C PRO A 64 18.26 4.09 2.83
N THR A 65 18.00 4.30 4.12
CA THR A 65 18.00 3.22 5.12
C THR A 65 17.01 2.12 4.77
N TRP A 66 15.81 2.51 4.30
CA TRP A 66 14.76 1.56 3.90
C TRP A 66 15.23 0.60 2.81
N LEU A 67 16.03 1.06 1.84
CA LEU A 67 16.52 0.23 0.73
C LEU A 67 17.48 -0.85 1.24
N THR A 68 18.36 -0.48 2.15
CA THR A 68 19.33 -1.40 2.74
C THR A 68 18.64 -2.45 3.62
N ASP A 69 17.65 -2.01 4.41
CA ASP A 69 16.88 -2.89 5.28
C ASP A 69 16.01 -3.88 4.48
N PHE A 70 15.32 -3.41 3.44
CA PHE A 70 14.55 -4.26 2.54
C PHE A 70 15.42 -5.34 1.89
N LEU A 71 16.56 -4.97 1.31
CA LEU A 71 17.49 -5.91 0.70
C LEU A 71 17.91 -7.01 1.69
N LYS A 72 18.33 -6.61 2.89
CA LYS A 72 18.76 -7.55 3.93
C LYS A 72 17.63 -8.51 4.33
N LYS A 73 16.40 -8.01 4.48
CA LYS A 73 15.26 -8.80 4.95
C LYS A 73 14.68 -9.71 3.86
N CYS A 74 14.58 -9.23 2.63
CA CYS A 74 14.20 -10.06 1.48
C CYS A 74 15.21 -11.18 1.23
N GLN A 75 16.51 -10.90 1.42
CA GLN A 75 17.56 -11.92 1.27
C GLN A 75 17.58 -12.92 2.43
N LEU A 76 17.39 -12.46 3.66
CA LEU A 76 17.22 -13.34 4.82
C LEU A 76 16.02 -14.27 4.63
N TYR A 77 14.88 -13.73 4.20
CA TYR A 77 13.69 -14.50 3.87
C TYR A 77 13.98 -15.54 2.79
N LYS A 78 14.56 -15.15 1.65
CA LYS A 78 14.91 -16.07 0.56
C LYS A 78 15.78 -17.24 1.02
N SER A 79 16.74 -16.98 1.91
CA SER A 79 17.70 -18.00 2.36
C SER A 79 17.19 -18.92 3.47
N SER A 80 16.19 -18.51 4.25
CA SER A 80 15.89 -19.15 5.53
C SER A 80 14.41 -19.15 5.95
N HIS A 81 13.46 -18.76 5.10
CA HIS A 81 12.03 -18.77 5.44
C HIS A 81 11.51 -20.16 5.88
N SER A 82 12.08 -21.25 5.35
CA SER A 82 11.77 -22.63 5.74
C SER A 82 12.21 -23.03 7.15
N LYS A 83 13.02 -22.18 7.82
CA LYS A 83 13.59 -22.46 9.15
C LYS A 83 12.74 -21.97 10.32
N GLY A 84 11.60 -21.32 10.05
CA GLY A 84 10.63 -20.96 11.09
C GLY A 84 9.89 -19.65 10.85
N SER A 85 8.74 -19.51 11.52
CA SER A 85 7.81 -18.37 11.40
C SER A 85 8.42 -17.02 11.80
N GLY A 86 9.48 -17.00 12.61
CA GLY A 86 10.15 -15.75 13.01
C GLY A 86 10.80 -14.99 11.85
N ILE A 87 11.33 -15.69 10.84
CA ILE A 87 11.96 -15.05 9.68
C ILE A 87 10.89 -14.45 8.76
N TRP A 88 9.79 -15.16 8.59
CA TRP A 88 8.61 -14.66 7.90
C TRP A 88 8.04 -13.41 8.57
N LEU A 89 7.84 -13.45 9.88
CA LEU A 89 7.33 -12.30 10.63
C LEU A 89 8.26 -11.09 10.57
N ALA A 90 9.58 -11.32 10.64
CA ALA A 90 10.57 -10.26 10.50
C ALA A 90 10.58 -9.64 9.09
N HIS A 91 10.27 -10.43 8.05
CA HIS A 91 10.14 -9.95 6.68
C HIS A 91 8.87 -9.09 6.52
N LEU A 92 7.73 -9.58 6.99
CA LEU A 92 6.46 -8.82 7.03
C LEU A 92 6.60 -7.50 7.79
N LYS A 93 7.21 -7.54 8.97
CA LYS A 93 7.44 -6.34 9.77
C LYS A 93 8.30 -5.32 9.04
N CYS A 94 9.35 -5.76 8.35
CA CYS A 94 10.17 -4.86 7.54
C CYS A 94 9.36 -4.18 6.43
N ILE A 95 8.49 -4.94 5.74
CA ILE A 95 7.62 -4.39 4.71
C ILE A 95 6.74 -3.29 5.29
N ILE A 96 6.07 -3.56 6.43
CA ILE A 96 5.16 -2.61 7.08
C ILE A 96 5.93 -1.37 7.56
N ASP A 97 7.03 -1.56 8.28
CA ASP A 97 7.80 -0.48 8.90
C ASP A 97 8.39 0.49 7.86
N ASN A 98 8.71 0.00 6.65
CA ASN A 98 9.38 0.79 5.61
C ASN A 98 8.47 1.11 4.42
N TYR A 99 7.19 0.70 4.47
CA TYR A 99 6.26 0.85 3.36
C TYR A 99 6.09 2.32 2.96
N HIS A 100 5.85 3.17 3.96
CA HIS A 100 5.64 4.59 3.78
C HIS A 100 6.85 5.24 3.12
N ASP A 101 8.05 5.03 3.67
CA ASP A 101 9.27 5.64 3.16
C ASP A 101 9.58 5.18 1.74
N LEU A 102 9.40 3.89 1.44
CA LEU A 102 9.57 3.36 0.08
C LEU A 102 8.59 3.99 -0.91
N VAL A 103 7.31 4.15 -0.54
CA VAL A 103 6.30 4.67 -1.47
C VAL A 103 6.44 6.17 -1.70
N HIS A 104 6.78 6.93 -0.65
CA HIS A 104 6.85 8.39 -0.70
C HIS A 104 8.27 8.96 -0.87
N GLU A 105 9.29 8.11 -1.05
CA GLU A 105 10.65 8.56 -1.37
C GLU A 105 10.63 9.46 -2.60
N ASN A 106 11.01 10.72 -2.41
CA ASN A 106 11.07 11.71 -3.47
C ASN A 106 12.48 11.77 -4.05
N TRP A 107 12.67 11.08 -5.17
CA TRP A 107 13.90 11.17 -5.94
C TRP A 107 13.89 12.47 -6.75
N GLY A 108 14.48 13.54 -6.18
CA GLY A 108 14.58 14.86 -6.81
C GLY A 108 15.85 15.64 -6.44
N PHE A 109 16.25 16.56 -7.32
CA PHE A 109 17.02 17.73 -6.90
C PHE A 109 16.05 18.68 -6.17
N PRO A 110 16.50 19.48 -5.19
CA PRO A 110 15.65 20.57 -4.69
C PRO A 110 15.31 21.46 -5.88
N ASP A 111 14.00 21.68 -6.06
CA ASP A 111 13.36 22.54 -7.06
C ASP A 111 13.26 21.99 -8.50
N THR A 112 12.19 21.21 -8.73
CA THR A 112 11.34 21.39 -9.91
C THR A 112 9.91 21.44 -9.41
N GLU A 113 9.20 22.51 -9.77
CA GLU A 113 7.88 22.94 -9.31
C GLU A 113 6.89 21.80 -9.03
N ASP A 114 6.11 22.01 -7.96
CA ASP A 114 4.98 21.18 -7.55
C ASP A 114 4.22 20.65 -8.76
N SER A 115 4.16 19.32 -8.89
CA SER A 115 3.15 18.66 -9.70
C SER A 115 1.79 19.22 -9.27
N ILE A 116 1.08 19.87 -10.21
CA ILE A 116 -0.31 20.34 -10.01
C ILE A 116 -1.24 19.16 -9.62
N PHE A 117 -0.81 17.93 -9.92
CA PHE A 117 -1.49 16.69 -9.57
C PHE A 117 -0.96 16.13 -8.23
N ASP A 118 -1.81 16.16 -7.20
CA ASP A 118 -1.55 15.63 -5.85
C ASP A 118 -2.38 14.35 -5.62
N ALA A 119 -1.85 13.22 -6.10
CA ALA A 119 -2.50 11.92 -6.02
C ALA A 119 -2.86 11.53 -4.58
N ASP A 120 -2.01 11.88 -3.62
CA ASP A 120 -2.19 11.55 -2.21
C ASP A 120 -3.43 12.29 -1.65
N LYS A 121 -3.65 13.55 -2.02
CA LYS A 121 -4.88 14.27 -1.66
C LYS A 121 -6.14 13.63 -2.26
N ILE A 122 -6.10 13.16 -3.51
CA ILE A 122 -7.25 12.50 -4.14
C ILE A 122 -7.58 11.20 -3.40
N ILE A 123 -6.56 10.40 -3.10
CA ILE A 123 -6.68 9.12 -2.39
C ILE A 123 -7.26 9.33 -0.99
N GLU A 124 -6.69 10.25 -0.21
CA GLU A 124 -7.14 10.54 1.15
C GLU A 124 -8.55 11.14 1.17
N GLN A 125 -8.89 12.00 0.21
CA GLN A 125 -10.25 12.54 0.09
C GLN A 125 -11.26 11.44 -0.24
N ALA A 126 -10.96 10.58 -1.22
CA ALA A 126 -11.83 9.46 -1.57
C ALA A 126 -12.01 8.50 -0.37
N ALA A 127 -10.93 8.18 0.35
CA ALA A 127 -11.01 7.34 1.55
C ALA A 127 -11.94 7.92 2.63
N ARG A 128 -11.91 9.25 2.83
CA ARG A 128 -12.83 9.96 3.72
C ARG A 128 -14.28 9.90 3.24
N ASP A 129 -14.52 10.14 1.96
CA ASP A 129 -15.87 10.17 1.38
C ASP A 129 -16.60 8.83 1.52
N TYR A 130 -15.85 7.73 1.42
CA TYR A 130 -16.35 6.36 1.62
C TYR A 130 -16.21 5.84 3.05
N LYS A 131 -15.89 6.71 4.01
CA LYS A 131 -15.93 6.43 5.47
C LYS A 131 -15.10 5.21 5.89
N ILE A 132 -13.94 5.01 5.26
CA ILE A 132 -13.06 3.86 5.52
C ILE A 132 -12.70 3.78 7.02
N ASP A 133 -12.36 4.90 7.65
CA ASP A 133 -11.97 4.95 9.06
C ASP A 133 -13.12 4.55 10.00
N ALA A 134 -14.34 4.98 9.69
CA ALA A 134 -15.52 4.62 10.47
C ALA A 134 -15.86 3.13 10.36
N LEU A 135 -15.64 2.52 9.19
CA LEU A 135 -15.82 1.08 8.99
C LEU A 135 -14.72 0.29 9.72
N TYR A 136 -13.49 0.79 9.71
CA TYR A 136 -12.38 0.25 10.50
C TYR A 136 -12.70 0.23 12.00
N ASP A 137 -13.22 1.33 12.53
CA ASP A 137 -13.65 1.43 13.93
C ASP A 137 -14.76 0.42 14.26
N LYS A 138 -15.72 0.24 13.36
CA LYS A 138 -16.78 -0.76 13.54
C LYS A 138 -16.23 -2.19 13.57
N ILE A 139 -15.29 -2.53 12.68
CA ILE A 139 -14.61 -3.84 12.70
C ILE A 139 -13.93 -4.05 14.07
N ILE A 140 -13.14 -3.07 14.52
CA ILE A 140 -12.45 -3.12 15.81
C ILE A 140 -13.45 -3.32 16.96
N CYS A 141 -14.56 -2.60 16.94
CA CYS A 141 -15.63 -2.74 17.92
C CYS A 141 -16.26 -4.14 17.91
N CYS A 142 -16.59 -4.68 16.73
CA CYS A 142 -17.15 -6.03 16.60
C CYS A 142 -16.21 -7.10 17.15
N LEU A 143 -14.92 -7.04 16.80
CA LEU A 143 -13.92 -7.99 17.28
C LEU A 143 -13.69 -7.86 18.78
N SER A 144 -13.67 -6.63 19.31
CA SER A 144 -13.55 -6.40 20.75
C SER A 144 -14.77 -6.93 21.51
N ALA A 145 -15.98 -6.77 20.97
CA ALA A 145 -17.19 -7.33 21.54
C ALA A 145 -17.18 -8.87 21.54
N LEU A 146 -16.68 -9.48 20.46
CA LEU A 146 -16.48 -10.94 20.39
C LEU A 146 -15.53 -11.44 21.47
N VAL A 147 -14.36 -10.79 21.64
CA VAL A 147 -13.40 -11.13 22.69
C VAL A 147 -13.99 -10.95 24.09
N ASN A 148 -14.69 -9.84 24.32
CA ASN A 148 -15.26 -9.49 25.62
C ASN A 148 -16.54 -10.26 25.97
N SER A 149 -17.12 -11.02 25.02
CA SER A 149 -18.34 -11.79 25.27
C SER A 149 -18.15 -12.93 26.28
N GLY A 150 -16.91 -13.41 26.45
CA GLY A 150 -16.60 -14.59 27.28
C GLY A 150 -17.00 -15.92 26.64
N GLU A 151 -17.56 -15.90 25.43
CA GLU A 151 -18.06 -17.10 24.72
C GLU A 151 -16.97 -17.84 23.91
N ILE A 152 -15.78 -17.24 23.77
CA ILE A 152 -14.60 -17.88 23.19
C ILE A 152 -13.78 -18.46 24.34
N ASP A 153 -13.71 -19.78 24.44
CA ASP A 153 -13.02 -20.50 25.52
C ASP A 153 -11.51 -20.68 25.26
N SER A 154 -11.08 -20.56 24.00
CA SER A 154 -9.69 -20.69 23.60
C SER A 154 -8.88 -19.42 23.90
N PHE A 155 -8.00 -19.51 24.89
CA PHE A 155 -7.00 -18.48 25.19
C PHE A 155 -6.15 -18.12 23.96
N LYS A 156 -5.86 -19.09 23.10
CA LYS A 156 -5.11 -18.86 21.86
C LYS A 156 -5.91 -17.99 20.90
N ALA A 157 -7.19 -18.31 20.67
CA ALA A 157 -8.04 -17.54 19.76
C ALA A 157 -8.29 -16.12 20.27
N ILE A 158 -8.47 -15.95 21.59
CA ILE A 158 -8.53 -14.61 22.22
C ILE A 158 -7.22 -13.85 21.97
N GLY A 159 -6.07 -14.50 22.16
CA GLY A 159 -4.76 -13.90 21.89
C GLY A 159 -4.61 -13.45 20.44
N ASP A 160 -4.96 -14.32 19.49
CA ASP A 160 -4.90 -14.04 18.06
C ASP A 160 -5.84 -12.89 17.67
N LEU A 161 -7.08 -12.86 18.18
CA LEU A 161 -8.03 -11.76 17.95
C LEU A 161 -7.54 -10.44 18.54
N ASN A 162 -6.94 -10.44 19.73
CA ASN A 162 -6.38 -9.23 20.33
C ASN A 162 -5.19 -8.69 19.52
N ASN A 163 -4.32 -9.57 19.02
CA ASN A 163 -3.23 -9.18 18.12
C ASN A 163 -3.77 -8.54 16.85
N ILE A 164 -4.80 -9.15 16.25
CA ILE A 164 -5.50 -8.61 15.09
C ILE A 164 -6.08 -7.22 15.38
N ILE A 165 -6.79 -7.05 16.50
CA ILE A 165 -7.35 -5.76 16.93
C ILE A 165 -6.24 -4.71 17.06
N SER A 166 -5.10 -5.08 17.65
CA SER A 166 -3.96 -4.19 17.80
C SER A 166 -3.39 -3.76 16.44
N THR A 167 -3.25 -4.70 15.50
CA THR A 167 -2.76 -4.40 14.15
C THR A 167 -3.72 -3.46 13.41
N LEU A 168 -5.03 -3.72 13.48
CA LEU A 168 -6.04 -2.85 12.87
C LEU A 168 -5.97 -1.44 13.46
N LYS A 169 -5.83 -1.31 14.79
CA LYS A 169 -5.68 -0.01 15.46
C LYS A 169 -4.43 0.73 15.00
N GLN A 170 -3.29 0.04 14.88
CA GLN A 170 -2.05 0.66 14.39
C GLN A 170 -2.16 1.14 12.94
N SER A 171 -2.86 0.39 12.08
CA SER A 171 -3.05 0.79 10.68
C SER A 171 -4.03 1.94 10.48
N LYS A 172 -4.84 2.30 11.49
CA LYS A 172 -5.89 3.32 11.38
C LYS A 172 -5.32 4.71 11.06
N ASP A 173 -4.15 5.03 11.60
CA ASP A 173 -3.52 6.33 11.40
C ASP A 173 -2.52 6.32 10.23
N GLN A 174 -2.51 5.24 9.43
CA GLN A 174 -1.67 5.11 8.24
C GLN A 174 -2.42 5.44 6.96
N THR A 175 -1.70 5.41 5.84
CA THR A 175 -2.23 5.70 4.50
C THR A 175 -3.39 4.76 4.14
N PHE A 176 -4.27 5.21 3.23
CA PHE A 176 -5.35 4.38 2.71
C PHE A 176 -4.87 3.00 2.24
N LEU A 177 -3.71 2.92 1.59
CA LEU A 177 -3.17 1.66 1.08
C LEU A 177 -2.71 0.73 2.22
N SER A 178 -2.05 1.26 3.25
CA SER A 178 -1.72 0.50 4.46
C SER A 178 -2.99 -0.08 5.13
N LYS A 179 -4.08 0.68 5.16
CA LYS A 179 -5.39 0.20 5.65
C LYS A 179 -5.91 -0.95 4.78
N VAL A 180 -5.96 -0.77 3.46
CA VAL A 180 -6.44 -1.83 2.54
C VAL A 180 -5.66 -3.14 2.72
N LEU A 181 -4.33 -3.05 2.81
CA LEU A 181 -3.46 -4.22 2.99
C LEU A 181 -3.71 -4.90 4.33
N THR A 182 -3.75 -4.12 5.41
CA THR A 182 -3.98 -4.63 6.77
C THR A 182 -5.35 -5.29 6.87
N TRP A 183 -6.39 -4.67 6.30
CA TRP A 183 -7.73 -5.25 6.23
C TRP A 183 -7.75 -6.58 5.49
N THR A 184 -7.12 -6.63 4.31
CA THR A 184 -7.12 -7.83 3.46
C THR A 184 -6.50 -9.03 4.19
N PHE A 185 -5.38 -8.82 4.88
CA PHE A 185 -4.74 -9.82 5.71
C PHE A 185 -5.62 -10.23 6.90
N THR A 186 -6.10 -9.24 7.64
CA THR A 186 -6.89 -9.43 8.86
C THR A 186 -8.19 -10.19 8.60
N LYS A 187 -8.91 -9.82 7.54
CA LYS A 187 -10.19 -10.44 7.18
C LYS A 187 -10.05 -11.95 7.03
N SER A 188 -9.02 -12.42 6.34
CA SER A 188 -8.76 -13.85 6.14
C SER A 188 -8.53 -14.57 7.46
N LEU A 189 -7.67 -14.03 8.33
CA LEU A 189 -7.41 -14.60 9.66
C LEU A 189 -8.66 -14.66 10.52
N VAL A 190 -9.39 -13.54 10.61
CA VAL A 190 -10.61 -13.46 11.42
C VAL A 190 -11.66 -14.43 10.90
N SER A 191 -11.92 -14.47 9.59
CA SER A 191 -12.91 -15.40 9.03
C SER A 191 -12.58 -16.86 9.33
N ASN A 192 -11.30 -17.23 9.35
CA ASN A 192 -10.89 -18.58 9.71
C ASN A 192 -11.15 -18.88 11.20
N ILE A 193 -10.76 -17.97 12.10
CA ILE A 193 -11.05 -18.09 13.53
C ILE A 193 -12.57 -18.21 13.74
N LEU A 194 -13.36 -17.27 13.22
CA LEU A 194 -14.81 -17.23 13.45
C LEU A 194 -15.54 -18.47 12.90
N LYS A 195 -15.09 -19.05 11.78
CA LYS A 195 -15.69 -20.29 11.23
C LYS A 195 -15.54 -21.49 12.16
N GLU A 196 -14.46 -21.57 12.93
CA GLU A 196 -14.27 -22.62 13.92
C GLU A 196 -15.27 -22.48 15.07
N TYR A 197 -15.46 -21.25 15.58
CA TYR A 197 -16.35 -20.99 16.71
C TYR A 197 -17.83 -20.90 16.34
N ALA A 198 -18.18 -20.44 15.13
CA ALA A 198 -19.55 -20.36 14.63
C ALA A 198 -20.26 -21.73 14.63
N LYS A 199 -19.50 -22.82 14.49
CA LYS A 199 -20.02 -24.21 14.54
C LYS A 199 -20.32 -24.69 15.95
N SER A 200 -19.75 -24.03 16.96
CA SER A 200 -19.72 -24.53 18.35
C SER A 200 -20.69 -23.82 19.29
N ASN A 201 -21.17 -22.61 18.97
CA ASN A 201 -21.96 -21.82 19.91
C ASN A 201 -23.01 -20.92 19.22
N ASN A 202 -24.30 -21.08 19.57
CA ASN A 202 -25.41 -20.29 19.02
C ASN A 202 -25.45 -18.84 19.54
N ILE A 203 -24.78 -18.54 20.65
CA ILE A 203 -24.84 -17.23 21.33
C ILE A 203 -24.02 -16.17 20.57
N ILE A 204 -22.89 -16.56 19.98
CA ILE A 204 -22.00 -15.64 19.24
C ILE A 204 -22.47 -15.36 17.80
N GLY A 205 -23.44 -16.12 17.30
CA GLY A 205 -23.95 -16.00 15.92
C GLY A 205 -24.31 -14.57 15.49
N PRO A 206 -25.05 -13.79 16.31
CA PRO A 206 -25.36 -12.38 16.00
C PRO A 206 -24.11 -11.48 15.91
N LEU A 207 -23.11 -11.67 16.76
CA LEU A 207 -21.86 -10.90 16.73
C LEU A 207 -21.04 -11.22 15.48
N ILE A 208 -20.95 -12.51 15.12
CA ILE A 208 -20.29 -12.94 13.88
C ILE A 208 -20.98 -12.34 12.67
N LYS A 209 -22.31 -12.37 12.60
CA LYS A 209 -23.08 -11.73 11.52
C LYS A 209 -22.84 -10.22 11.45
N GLY A 210 -22.77 -9.54 12.60
CA GLY A 210 -22.47 -8.11 12.65
C GLY A 210 -21.07 -7.79 12.11
N TYR A 211 -20.08 -8.63 12.44
CA TYR A 211 -18.74 -8.55 11.85
C TYR A 211 -18.79 -8.79 10.33
N GLU A 212 -19.43 -9.87 9.87
CA GLU A 212 -19.50 -10.22 8.45
C GLU A 212 -20.17 -9.13 7.59
N ALA A 213 -21.25 -8.52 8.11
CA ALA A 213 -21.90 -7.40 7.45
C ALA A 213 -20.96 -6.19 7.34
N THR A 214 -20.30 -5.81 8.44
CA THR A 214 -19.35 -4.69 8.46
C THR A 214 -18.13 -4.96 7.55
N ALA A 215 -17.67 -6.21 7.49
CA ALA A 215 -16.58 -6.64 6.62
C ALA A 215 -16.95 -6.48 5.15
N SER A 216 -18.17 -6.88 4.77
CA SER A 216 -18.72 -6.70 3.43
C SER A 216 -18.84 -5.21 3.06
N ASP A 217 -19.31 -4.38 3.98
CA ASP A 217 -19.41 -2.93 3.78
C ASP A 217 -18.03 -2.29 3.55
N LEU A 218 -17.01 -2.73 4.28
CA LEU A 218 -15.64 -2.26 4.11
C LEU A 218 -15.05 -2.68 2.75
N ASP A 219 -15.27 -3.93 2.32
CA ASP A 219 -14.82 -4.37 0.99
C ASP A 219 -15.46 -3.54 -0.13
N ASN A 220 -16.77 -3.35 -0.07
CA ASN A 220 -17.50 -2.54 -1.05
C ASN A 220 -17.00 -1.09 -1.06
N SER A 221 -16.74 -0.52 0.11
CA SER A 221 -16.21 0.83 0.24
C SER A 221 -14.81 0.95 -0.35
N ILE A 222 -13.93 -0.03 -0.14
CA ILE A 222 -12.59 -0.05 -0.76
C ILE A 222 -12.68 -0.11 -2.29
N VAL A 223 -13.59 -0.92 -2.84
CA VAL A 223 -13.82 -0.97 -4.29
C VAL A 223 -14.29 0.39 -4.81
N ASN A 224 -15.23 1.03 -4.12
CA ASN A 224 -15.75 2.33 -4.52
C ASN A 224 -14.69 3.45 -4.43
N VAL A 225 -13.83 3.43 -3.40
CA VAL A 225 -12.69 4.35 -3.30
C VAL A 225 -11.77 4.19 -4.51
N ARG A 226 -11.42 2.95 -4.88
CA ARG A 226 -10.56 2.70 -6.06
C ARG A 226 -11.17 3.22 -7.35
N GLU A 227 -12.47 3.01 -7.56
CA GLU A 227 -13.15 3.52 -8.75
C GLU A 227 -13.23 5.06 -8.73
N ASN A 228 -13.51 5.67 -7.58
CA ASN A 228 -13.54 7.12 -7.46
C ASN A 228 -12.17 7.75 -7.73
N ILE A 229 -11.10 7.20 -7.16
CA ILE A 229 -9.72 7.63 -7.44
C ILE A 229 -9.46 7.56 -8.95
N ARG A 230 -9.78 6.44 -9.59
CA ARG A 230 -9.61 6.26 -11.03
C ARG A 230 -10.34 7.34 -11.84
N GLN A 231 -11.61 7.63 -11.52
CA GLN A 231 -12.38 8.66 -12.22
C GLN A 231 -11.76 10.05 -12.05
N ARG A 232 -11.40 10.43 -10.82
CA ARG A 232 -10.83 11.74 -10.52
C ARG A 232 -9.48 11.96 -11.19
N ILE A 233 -8.63 10.93 -11.23
CA ILE A 233 -7.37 10.97 -11.98
C ILE A 233 -7.62 11.18 -13.48
N ILE A 234 -8.60 10.47 -14.06
CA ILE A 234 -8.95 10.63 -15.48
C ILE A 234 -9.46 12.06 -15.76
N GLU A 235 -10.25 12.64 -14.85
CA GLU A 235 -10.79 14.00 -14.97
C GLU A 235 -9.67 15.05 -14.90
N GLU A 236 -8.81 14.98 -13.88
CA GLU A 236 -7.71 15.95 -13.71
C GLU A 236 -6.70 15.89 -14.86
N VAL A 237 -6.37 14.69 -15.36
CA VAL A 237 -5.50 14.53 -16.54
C VAL A 237 -6.14 15.12 -17.80
N LYS A 238 -7.46 14.96 -17.99
CA LYS A 238 -8.16 15.57 -19.12
C LYS A 238 -8.15 17.09 -19.04
N GLU A 239 -8.37 17.65 -17.85
CA GLU A 239 -8.35 19.11 -17.62
C GLU A 239 -6.95 19.70 -17.89
N GLN A 240 -5.89 19.02 -17.45
CA GLN A 240 -4.51 19.41 -17.77
C GLN A 240 -4.24 19.36 -19.27
N MET A 241 -4.57 18.26 -19.95
CA MET A 241 -4.36 18.15 -21.40
C MET A 241 -5.13 19.22 -22.20
N GLN A 242 -6.32 19.62 -21.75
CA GLN A 242 -7.07 20.71 -22.35
C GLN A 242 -6.43 22.08 -22.09
N THR A 243 -5.92 22.30 -20.88
CA THR A 243 -5.25 23.54 -20.50
C THR A 243 -3.95 23.72 -21.27
N ASP A 244 -3.15 22.65 -21.39
CA ASP A 244 -1.89 22.65 -22.15
C ASP A 244 -2.14 22.88 -23.64
N ALA A 245 -3.16 22.23 -24.23
CA ALA A 245 -3.53 22.45 -25.64
C ALA A 245 -3.99 23.89 -25.92
N ILE A 246 -4.68 24.53 -24.97
CA ILE A 246 -5.07 25.95 -25.07
C ILE A 246 -3.84 26.86 -24.94
N GLN A 247 -2.88 26.49 -24.10
CA GLN A 247 -1.67 27.27 -23.86
C GLN A 247 -0.70 27.21 -25.05
N ASP A 248 -0.50 26.02 -25.63
CA ASP A 248 0.29 25.83 -26.86
C ASP A 248 -0.31 26.58 -28.05
N ALA A 249 -1.64 26.53 -28.23
CA ALA A 249 -2.33 27.28 -29.29
C ALA A 249 -2.17 28.81 -29.15
N ARG A 250 -2.08 29.34 -27.92
CA ARG A 250 -1.82 30.78 -27.68
C ARG A 250 -0.39 31.19 -27.96
N VAL A 251 0.59 30.30 -27.72
CA VAL A 251 2.00 30.57 -28.01
C VAL A 251 2.23 30.62 -29.52
N ASP A 252 1.60 29.73 -30.28
CA ASP A 252 1.67 29.73 -31.75
C ASP A 252 1.03 30.99 -32.37
N GLU A 253 -0.06 31.49 -31.80
CA GLU A 253 -0.75 32.70 -32.28
C GLU A 253 0.07 33.98 -32.04
N ILE A 254 0.81 34.06 -30.92
CA ILE A 254 1.72 35.17 -30.61
C ILE A 254 2.96 35.13 -31.52
N GLY A 255 3.55 33.95 -31.75
CA GLY A 255 4.69 33.78 -32.65
C GLY A 255 4.40 34.12 -34.12
N LEU A 256 3.16 33.94 -34.57
CA LEU A 256 2.71 34.31 -35.93
C LEU A 256 2.46 35.82 -36.10
N LEU A 257 2.17 36.54 -35.02
CA LEU A 257 1.98 38.00 -35.04
C LEU A 257 3.31 38.76 -35.06
N GLU A 258 4.36 38.24 -34.42
CA GLU A 258 5.70 38.83 -34.45
C GLU A 258 6.43 38.68 -35.80
N TYR A 259 6.01 37.73 -36.64
CA TYR A 259 6.59 37.52 -37.98
C TYR A 259 5.94 38.35 -39.10
N LYS A 260 4.91 39.14 -38.80
CA LYS A 260 4.15 39.95 -39.78
C LYS A 260 4.25 41.47 -39.57
N GLY A 261 5.09 41.94 -38.64
CA GLY A 261 5.43 43.37 -38.46
C GLY A 261 6.81 43.70 -39.02
#